data_AF-A0AAV6AXD3-F1
#
_entry.id   AF-A0AAV6AXD3-F1
#
_cell.length_a   1.000
_cell.length_b   1.000
_cell.length_c   1.000
_cell.angle_alpha   90.00
_cell.angle_beta   90.00
_cell.angle_gamma   90.00
#
_symmetry.space_group_name_H-M   'P 1'
#
loop_
_entity.id
_entity.type
_entity.pdbx_description
1 polymer ?
#
loop_
_entity_poly.entity_id
_entity_poly.type
_entity_poly.pdbx_seq_one_letter_code
_entity_poly.pdbx_strand_id
1 'polypeptide(L)'
;MQKTHVKKGDEVVIIAGSEKGKRGKIIEVSRAKQRVIVEGAAMIKRHVKKNQANPNGAIIEREGTVHISNVMKAEVFDASTKRAKAAEPATA
;
A
#
# COMPACT_ATOMS: atom_id res chain seq x y z
N MET A 1 15.63 -13.39 11.33
CA MET A 1 14.28 -12.87 10.98
C MET A 1 14.35 -11.35 10.93
N GLN A 2 14.06 -10.73 9.79
CA GLN A 2 14.05 -9.26 9.67
C GLN A 2 12.80 -8.69 10.36
N LYS A 3 12.97 -7.64 11.18
CA LYS A 3 11.89 -6.99 11.94
C LYS A 3 11.06 -6.12 10.98
N THR A 4 9.81 -6.50 10.74
CA THR A 4 8.87 -5.71 9.92
C THR A 4 7.91 -4.93 10.81
N HIS A 5 7.73 -3.64 10.52
CA HIS A 5 6.83 -2.75 11.29
C HIS A 5 5.34 -2.97 10.99
N VAL A 6 5.03 -3.76 9.97
CA VAL A 6 3.68 -4.02 9.45
C VAL A 6 3.36 -5.52 9.43
N LYS A 7 2.09 -5.86 9.65
CA LYS A 7 1.56 -7.24 9.60
C LYS A 7 0.45 -7.35 8.55
N LYS A 8 0.14 -8.59 8.15
CA LYS A 8 -1.03 -8.86 7.30
C LYS A 8 -2.28 -8.41 8.04
N GLY A 9 -3.16 -7.68 7.36
CA GLY A 9 -4.39 -7.15 7.92
C GLY A 9 -4.30 -5.75 8.54
N ASP A 10 -3.11 -5.17 8.68
CA ASP A 10 -2.97 -3.77 9.13
C ASP A 10 -3.45 -2.80 8.05
N GLU A 11 -4.03 -1.68 8.47
CA GLU A 11 -4.35 -0.55 7.59
C GLU A 11 -3.16 0.41 7.50
N VAL A 12 -2.74 0.70 6.27
CA VAL A 12 -1.57 1.52 5.99
C VAL A 12 -1.87 2.59 4.96
N VAL A 13 -1.12 3.68 5.04
CA VAL A 13 -1.08 4.77 4.07
C VAL A 13 0.25 4.75 3.35
N ILE A 14 0.20 4.97 2.04
CA ILE A 14 1.40 5.13 1.22
C ILE A 14 1.91 6.56 1.37
N ILE A 15 3.14 6.70 1.86
CA ILE A 15 3.77 8.01 2.15
C ILE A 15 4.45 8.57 0.91
N ALA A 16 4.98 7.70 0.05
CA ALA A 16 5.85 8.05 -1.05
C ALA A 16 5.60 7.19 -2.30
N GLY A 17 5.83 7.77 -3.48
CA GLY A 17 5.63 7.15 -4.79
C GLY A 17 4.41 7.70 -5.53
N SER A 18 4.08 7.10 -6.67
CA SER A 18 2.95 7.52 -7.52
C SER A 18 1.58 7.38 -6.84
N GLU A 19 1.48 6.50 -5.85
CA GLU A 19 0.26 6.16 -5.13
C GLU A 19 0.19 6.86 -3.75
N LYS A 20 0.92 7.97 -3.57
CA LYS A 20 0.99 8.71 -2.29
C LYS A 20 -0.41 9.14 -1.81
N GLY A 21 -0.67 8.94 -0.53
CA GLY A 21 -1.92 9.33 0.14
C GLY A 21 -3.04 8.30 0.06
N LYS A 22 -2.89 7.25 -0.76
CA LYS A 22 -3.85 6.13 -0.76
C LYS A 22 -3.72 5.33 0.53
N ARG A 23 -4.87 4.96 1.08
CA ARG A 23 -5.01 4.07 2.23
C ARG A 23 -5.47 2.71 1.73
N GLY A 24 -5.00 1.65 2.39
CA GLY A 24 -5.43 0.30 2.06
C GLY A 24 -4.99 -0.71 3.11
N LYS A 25 -5.61 -1.88 3.05
CA LYS A 25 -5.30 -3.00 3.93
C LYS A 25 -4.18 -3.85 3.34
N ILE A 26 -3.31 -4.39 4.19
CA ILE A 26 -2.26 -5.30 3.75
C ILE A 26 -2.84 -6.71 3.53
N ILE A 27 -2.78 -7.19 2.30
CA ILE A 27 -3.20 -8.55 1.92
C ILE A 27 -2.06 -9.53 2.20
N GLU A 28 -0.85 -9.18 1.76
CA GLU A 28 0.33 -10.03 1.91
C GLU A 28 1.57 -9.23 2.29
N VAL A 29 2.42 -9.83 3.13
CA VAL A 29 3.73 -9.32 3.49
C VAL A 29 4.78 -10.33 3.06
N SER A 30 5.61 -9.95 2.09
CA SER A 30 6.79 -10.70 1.70
C SER A 30 8.00 -10.22 2.52
N ARG A 31 8.22 -10.85 3.68
CA ARG A 31 9.32 -10.49 4.60
C ARG A 31 10.70 -10.67 3.97
N ALA A 32 10.87 -11.66 3.10
CA ALA A 32 12.14 -11.94 2.43
C ALA A 32 12.55 -10.81 1.47
N LYS A 33 11.57 -10.23 0.77
CA LYS A 33 11.79 -9.17 -0.22
C LYS A 33 11.54 -7.77 0.33
N GLN A 34 11.12 -7.64 1.59
CA GLN A 34 10.72 -6.38 2.23
C GLN A 34 9.63 -5.63 1.45
N ARG A 35 8.68 -6.38 0.87
CA ARG A 35 7.57 -5.83 0.10
C ARG A 35 6.23 -6.26 0.68
N VAL A 36 5.23 -5.41 0.49
CA VAL A 36 3.84 -5.64 0.90
C VAL A 36 2.90 -5.45 -0.27
N ILE A 37 1.82 -6.20 -0.30
CA ILE A 37 0.71 -6.00 -1.22
C ILE A 37 -0.37 -5.27 -0.43
N VAL A 38 -0.73 -4.08 -0.91
CA VAL A 38 -1.73 -3.21 -0.29
C VAL A 38 -2.94 -3.16 -1.21
N GLU A 39 -4.12 -3.31 -0.61
CA GLU A 39 -5.38 -3.31 -1.32
C GLU A 39 -5.60 -1.99 -2.05
N GLY A 40 -5.99 -2.07 -3.33
CA GLY A 40 -6.27 -0.88 -4.15
C GLY A 40 -5.06 -0.01 -4.49
N ALA A 41 -3.85 -0.49 -4.19
CA ALA A 41 -2.61 0.22 -4.49
C ALA A 41 -1.77 -0.48 -5.57
N ALA A 42 -1.11 0.35 -6.38
CA ALA A 42 -0.20 -0.04 -7.44
C ALA A 42 -0.82 -1.06 -8.41
N MET A 43 -2.05 -0.81 -8.88
CA MET A 43 -2.76 -1.72 -9.78
C MET A 43 -1.97 -1.95 -11.09
N ILE A 44 -1.70 -3.21 -11.41
CA ILE A 44 -0.98 -3.65 -12.60
C ILE A 44 -1.95 -4.41 -13.51
N LYS A 45 -2.11 -3.91 -14.73
CA LYS A 45 -2.81 -4.62 -15.80
C LYS A 45 -1.88 -5.66 -16.39
N ARG A 46 -2.13 -6.94 -16.10
CA ARG A 46 -1.34 -8.05 -16.63
C ARG A 46 -2.10 -8.75 -17.73
N HIS A 47 -1.51 -8.77 -18.92
CA HIS A 47 -2.00 -9.57 -20.04
C HIS A 47 -1.63 -11.03 -19.80
N VAL A 48 -2.63 -11.89 -19.64
CA VAL A 48 -2.43 -13.32 -19.42
C VAL A 48 -2.77 -14.06 -20.70
N LYS A 49 -1.81 -14.86 -21.19
CA LYS A 49 -2.02 -15.75 -22.34
C LYS A 49 -3.15 -16.74 -22.03
N LYS A 50 -3.85 -17.17 -23.08
CA LYS A 50 -4.94 -18.15 -22.98
C LYS A 50 -4.50 -19.37 -22.16
N ASN A 51 -5.31 -19.76 -21.19
CA ASN A 51 -5.09 -20.93 -20.35
C ASN A 51 -6.42 -21.66 -20.17
N GLN A 52 -6.41 -22.91 -19.70
CA GLN A 52 -7.60 -23.75 -19.53
C GLN A 52 -8.70 -23.08 -18.67
N ALA A 53 -8.31 -22.26 -17.69
CA ALA A 53 -9.23 -21.47 -16.87
C ALA A 53 -9.72 -20.15 -17.52
N ASN A 54 -9.03 -19.67 -18.57
CA ASN A 54 -9.34 -18.42 -19.27
C ASN A 54 -9.14 -18.61 -20.79
N PRO A 55 -10.08 -19.27 -21.50
CA PRO A 55 -9.93 -19.69 -22.89
C PRO A 55 -9.81 -18.51 -23.87
N ASN A 56 -10.37 -17.34 -23.56
CA ASN A 56 -10.26 -16.15 -24.40
C ASN A 56 -9.01 -15.30 -24.12
N GLY A 57 -8.25 -15.60 -23.06
CA GLY A 57 -7.25 -14.68 -22.52
C GLY A 57 -7.95 -13.52 -21.80
N ALA A 58 -7.31 -12.98 -20.77
CA ALA A 58 -7.91 -11.93 -19.95
C ALA A 58 -6.86 -10.88 -19.57
N ILE A 59 -7.30 -9.64 -19.50
CA ILE A 59 -6.57 -8.55 -18.84
C ILE A 59 -6.94 -8.66 -17.38
N ILE A 60 -6.03 -9.21 -16.57
CA ILE A 60 -6.25 -9.35 -15.13
C ILE A 60 -5.65 -8.13 -14.46
N GLU A 61 -6.47 -7.43 -13.68
CA GLU A 61 -6.00 -6.41 -12.76
C GLU A 61 -5.48 -7.10 -11.50
N ARG A 62 -4.22 -6.84 -11.16
CA ARG A 62 -3.60 -7.35 -9.93
C ARG A 62 -3.01 -6.20 -9.17
N GLU A 63 -3.12 -6.29 -7.86
CA GLU A 63 -2.52 -5.32 -6.95
C GLU A 63 -1.00 -5.43 -6.99
N GLY A 64 -0.36 -4.28 -6.88
CA GLY A 64 1.09 -4.18 -6.95
C GLY A 64 1.74 -4.41 -5.60
N THR A 65 3.06 -4.48 -5.64
CA THR A 65 3.87 -4.58 -4.42
C THR A 65 4.50 -3.24 -4.10
N VAL A 66 4.35 -2.79 -2.86
CA VAL A 66 4.93 -1.57 -2.32
C VAL A 66 6.08 -1.94 -1.36
N HIS A 67 7.14 -1.14 -1.32
CA HIS A 67 8.24 -1.36 -0.39
C HIS A 67 7.82 -0.99 1.05
N ILE A 68 8.29 -1.74 2.05
CA ILE A 68 7.90 -1.53 3.46
C ILE A 68 8.25 -0.11 3.96
N SER A 69 9.32 0.51 3.46
CA SER A 69 9.69 1.88 3.86
C SER A 69 8.74 2.95 3.36
N ASN A 70 7.93 2.66 2.33
CA ASN A 70 7.01 3.64 1.73
C ASN A 70 5.60 3.57 2.32
N VAL A 71 5.38 2.72 3.33
CA VAL A 71 4.10 2.56 4.01
C VAL A 71 4.22 2.93 5.48
N MET A 72 3.17 3.55 6.01
CA MET A 72 3.03 3.87 7.43
C MET A 72 1.64 3.46 7.92
N LYS A 73 1.53 3.09 9.19
CA LYS A 73 0.23 2.76 9.79
C LYS A 73 -0.69 3.98 9.75
N ALA A 74 -1.96 3.76 9.41
CA ALA A 74 -2.95 4.83 9.30
C ALA A 74 -3.06 5.66 10.58
N GLU A 75 -3.06 5.02 11.74
CA GLU A 75 -3.11 5.69 13.06
C GLU A 75 -1.99 6.71 13.26
N VAL A 76 -0.76 6.35 12.88
CA VAL A 76 0.43 7.21 13.03
C VAL A 76 0.36 8.37 12.04
N PHE A 77 -0.10 8.10 10.81
CA PHE A 77 -0.28 9.11 9.80
C PHE A 77 -1.33 10.15 10.21
N ASP A 78 -2.51 9.71 10.66
CA ASP A 78 -3.58 10.60 11.11
C ASP A 78 -3.16 11.42 12.34
N ALA A 79 -2.44 10.82 13.30
CA ALA A 79 -1.88 11.54 14.44
C ALA A 79 -0.86 12.62 14.01
N SER A 80 -0.03 12.34 13.01
CA SER A 80 0.94 13.30 12.48
C SER A 80 0.26 14.47 11.75
N THR A 81 -0.76 14.19 10.93
CA THR A 81 -1.54 15.23 10.26
C THR A 81 -2.30 16.08 11.25
N LYS A 82 -2.85 15.48 12.33
CA LYS A 82 -3.56 16.19 13.37
C LYS A 82 -2.64 17.11 14.19
N ARG A 83 -1.39 16.70 14.44
CA ARG A 83 -0.37 17.56 15.08
C ARG A 83 0.06 18.71 14.18
N ALA A 84 0.25 18.47 12.88
CA ALA A 84 0.57 19.52 11.93
C ALA A 84 -0.56 20.56 11.82
N LYS A 85 -1.82 20.11 11.79
CA LYS A 85 -2.99 21.00 11.73
C LYS A 85 -3.26 21.75 13.04
N ALA A 86 -2.74 21.28 14.16
CA ALA A 86 -2.82 21.96 15.47
C ALA A 86 -1.70 22.98 15.69
N ALA A 87 -0.68 23.02 14.82
CA ALA A 87 0.44 23.97 14.90
C ALA A 87 0.22 25.27 14.10
N GLU A 88 -0.92 25.43 13.42
CA GLU A 88 -1.40 26.72 12.94
C GLU A 88 -2.49 27.25 13.88
N PRO A 89 -2.09 27.99 14.92
CA PRO A 89 -2.79 29.22 15.20
C PRO A 89 -1.82 30.41 15.28
N ALA A 90 -2.28 31.55 14.77
CA ALA A 90 -1.69 32.88 14.87
C ALA A 90 -0.56 33.21 13.89
N THR A 91 -0.95 33.58 12.68
CA THR A 91 -0.45 34.83 12.12
C THR A 91 -1.65 35.75 11.94
N ALA A 92 -1.77 36.70 12.86
CA ALA A 92 -2.64 37.87 12.75
C ALA A 92 -2.01 38.90 11.79
#